data_AF-A0A5Q4GJJ4-F1
#
_entry.id   AF-A0A5Q4GJJ4-F1
#
_cell.length_a   1.000
_cell.length_b   1.000
_cell.length_c   1.000
_cell.angle_alpha   90.00
_cell.angle_beta   90.00
_cell.angle_gamma   90.00
#
_symmetry.space_group_name_H-M   'P 1'
#
loop_
_entity.id
_entity.type
_entity.pdbx_description
1 polymer ?
#
loop_
_entity_poly.entity_id
_entity_poly.type
_entity_poly.pdbx_seq_one_letter_code
_entity_poly.pdbx_strand_id
1 'polypeptide(L)'
;MDLFVQKLEPVDFEALLIWHSLIVQELPGAGSCTVIGSTLDIQSSLSTDAACLGVASSAADIGLQPLADNGGPTRTHALAPDSIAVNMGDPECSNYIWEGGLFHDQRNQQRPGIGSTTCDAGAYERQVIPVDQIFSDRFSSP
;
A
#
# COMPACT_ATOMS: atom_id res chain seq x y z
N MET A 1 10.89 9.03 -8.94
CA MET A 1 9.47 8.65 -8.99
C MET A 1 9.44 7.21 -8.53
N ASP A 2 9.43 6.99 -7.22
CA ASP A 2 9.22 5.64 -6.70
C ASP A 2 7.71 5.33 -6.75
N LEU A 3 7.28 4.97 -7.96
CA LEU A 3 5.94 4.44 -8.20
C LEU A 3 5.91 3.00 -7.66
N PHE A 4 5.47 2.82 -6.42
CA PHE A 4 5.24 1.50 -5.82
C PHE A 4 3.93 0.89 -6.33
N VAL A 5 3.90 0.57 -7.62
CA VAL A 5 2.79 -0.15 -8.24
C VAL A 5 3.00 -1.64 -8.03
N GLN A 6 2.08 -2.29 -7.32
CA GLN A 6 1.95 -3.74 -7.40
C GLN A 6 1.53 -4.07 -8.84
N LYS A 7 2.39 -4.80 -9.54
CA LYS A 7 2.32 -5.18 -10.96
C LYS A 7 0.90 -5.13 -11.57
N LEU A 8 0.68 -4.20 -12.49
CA LEU A 8 -0.56 -4.04 -13.27
C LEU A 8 -0.29 -4.46 -14.72
N GLU A 9 -1.07 -5.40 -15.24
CA GLU A 9 -1.14 -5.69 -16.68
C GLU A 9 -2.46 -5.08 -17.22
N PRO A 10 -2.51 -4.58 -18.48
CA PRO A 10 -3.68 -3.87 -19.01
C PRO A 10 -4.84 -4.84 -19.19
N VAL A 11 -5.98 -4.55 -18.54
CA VAL A 11 -7.15 -5.44 -18.60
C VAL A 11 -8.14 -5.01 -19.68
N ASP A 12 -8.16 -3.74 -20.07
CA ASP A 12 -8.98 -3.22 -21.15
C ASP A 12 -8.21 -2.09 -21.85
N PHE A 13 -8.21 -2.01 -23.19
CA PHE A 13 -7.42 -1.01 -23.95
C PHE A 13 -7.81 0.46 -23.70
N GLU A 14 -8.73 0.73 -22.76
CA GLU A 14 -9.30 2.05 -22.51
C GLU A 14 -9.10 2.56 -21.08
N ALA A 15 -8.66 1.74 -20.10
CA ALA A 15 -8.48 2.19 -18.72
C ALA A 15 -7.19 1.68 -18.04
N LEU A 16 -6.51 2.59 -17.32
CA LEU A 16 -5.49 2.25 -16.32
C LEU A 16 -6.15 2.17 -14.95
N LEU A 17 -6.02 1.01 -14.30
CA LEU A 17 -6.62 0.73 -13.00
C LEU A 17 -5.53 0.69 -11.94
N ILE A 18 -5.62 1.53 -10.92
CA ILE A 18 -4.65 1.57 -9.81
C ILE A 18 -5.39 1.26 -8.51
N TRP A 19 -4.98 0.18 -7.85
CA TRP A 19 -5.62 -0.31 -6.63
C TRP A 19 -4.57 -0.43 -5.52
N HIS A 20 -4.97 -0.15 -4.27
CA HIS A 20 -4.15 -0.33 -3.07
C HIS A 20 -2.78 0.31 -3.14
N SER A 21 -2.69 1.50 -3.75
CA SER A 21 -1.42 2.13 -4.08
C SER A 21 -1.22 3.45 -3.33
N LEU A 22 0.05 3.82 -3.15
CA LEU A 22 0.45 5.15 -2.70
C LEU A 22 1.18 5.84 -3.84
N ILE A 23 0.66 6.99 -4.27
CA ILE A 23 1.22 7.78 -5.37
C ILE A 23 1.79 9.06 -4.78
N VAL A 24 3.10 9.08 -4.56
CA VAL A 24 3.78 10.21 -3.90
C VAL A 24 4.64 10.95 -4.92
N GLN A 25 4.43 12.27 -5.01
CA GLN A 25 5.22 13.16 -5.84
C GLN A 25 6.63 13.33 -5.27
N GLU A 26 7.64 13.25 -6.14
CA GLU A 26 9.04 13.57 -5.79
C GLU A 26 9.23 15.05 -5.45
N LEU A 27 8.46 15.92 -6.10
CA LEU A 27 8.49 17.37 -5.94
C LEU A 27 7.06 17.91 -5.90
N PRO A 28 6.74 18.89 -5.03
CA PRO A 28 5.43 19.51 -5.02
C PRO A 28 5.04 20.07 -6.39
N GLY A 29 3.89 19.66 -6.90
CA GLY A 29 3.36 20.12 -8.20
C GLY A 29 3.85 19.34 -9.42
N ALA A 30 4.67 18.30 -9.23
CA ALA A 30 5.00 17.38 -10.31
C ALA A 30 3.78 16.49 -10.62
N GLY A 31 3.27 16.52 -11.86
CA GLY A 31 2.16 15.66 -12.26
C GLY A 31 2.51 14.18 -12.15
N SER A 32 1.74 13.43 -11.35
CA SER A 32 1.85 11.97 -11.16
C SER A 32 0.76 11.21 -11.91
N CYS A 33 -0.42 11.82 -12.07
CA CYS A 33 -1.56 11.21 -12.78
C CYS A 33 -1.97 12.06 -13.98
N THR A 34 -1.12 12.09 -14.99
CA THR A 34 -1.45 12.69 -16.29
C THR A 34 -1.79 11.58 -17.26
N VAL A 35 -3.09 11.40 -17.56
CA VAL A 35 -3.55 10.38 -18.50
C VAL A 35 -4.03 11.03 -19.80
N ILE A 36 -3.54 10.54 -20.92
CA ILE A 36 -3.90 11.03 -22.27
C ILE A 36 -4.59 9.89 -23.01
N GLY A 37 -5.87 10.09 -23.38
CA GLY A 37 -6.60 9.14 -24.22
C GLY A 37 -7.03 7.84 -23.54
N SER A 38 -7.06 7.80 -22.20
CA SER A 38 -7.54 6.66 -21.41
C SER A 38 -8.24 7.15 -20.14
N THR A 39 -9.08 6.29 -19.56
CA THR A 39 -9.69 6.49 -18.25
C THR A 39 -8.72 6.05 -17.15
N LEU A 40 -8.58 6.86 -16.11
CA LEU A 40 -7.86 6.49 -14.90
C LEU A 40 -8.88 6.13 -13.82
N ASP A 41 -8.88 4.88 -13.38
CA ASP A 41 -9.65 4.46 -12.21
C ASP A 41 -8.68 4.15 -11.07
N ILE A 42 -8.82 4.88 -9.97
CA ILE A 42 -7.99 4.70 -8.79
C ILE A 42 -8.90 4.38 -7.63
N GLN A 43 -8.67 3.22 -7.01
CA GLN A 43 -9.45 2.74 -5.87
C GLN A 43 -8.53 2.40 -4.70
N SER A 44 -9.04 2.57 -3.49
CA SER A 44 -8.34 2.16 -2.25
C SER A 44 -6.90 2.68 -2.17
N SER A 45 -6.65 3.88 -2.70
CA SER A 45 -5.32 4.44 -2.89
C SER A 45 -5.27 5.87 -2.39
N LEU A 46 -4.06 6.35 -2.11
CA LEU A 46 -3.79 7.73 -1.71
C LEU A 46 -2.80 8.36 -2.66
N SER A 47 -2.94 9.66 -2.87
CA SER A 47 -2.03 10.42 -3.71
C SER A 47 -1.74 11.79 -3.13
N THR A 48 -0.50 12.24 -3.27
CA THR A 48 -0.13 13.66 -3.04
C THR A 48 -0.45 14.55 -4.23
N ASP A 49 -0.93 13.97 -5.32
CA ASP A 49 -1.37 14.69 -6.53
C ASP A 49 -2.90 14.70 -6.64
N ALA A 50 -3.48 15.90 -6.62
CA ALA A 50 -4.91 16.09 -6.80
C ALA A 50 -5.38 15.65 -8.20
N ALA A 51 -4.49 15.59 -9.20
CA ALA A 51 -4.82 15.06 -10.52
C ALA A 51 -5.17 13.56 -10.49
N CYS A 52 -4.75 12.82 -9.46
CA CYS A 52 -5.06 11.39 -9.32
C CYS A 52 -6.48 11.14 -8.80
N LEU A 53 -6.89 11.85 -7.75
CA LEU A 53 -8.07 11.52 -6.95
C LEU A 53 -9.05 12.70 -6.79
N GLY A 54 -8.79 13.84 -7.43
CA GLY A 54 -9.52 15.10 -7.24
C GLY A 54 -9.14 15.84 -5.95
N VAL A 55 -8.54 15.14 -4.97
CA VAL A 55 -8.03 15.71 -3.72
C VAL A 55 -6.66 15.09 -3.42
N ALA A 56 -5.68 15.93 -3.07
CA ALA A 56 -4.37 15.48 -2.61
C ALA A 56 -4.37 15.23 -1.10
N SER A 57 -3.73 14.14 -0.68
CA SER A 57 -3.33 13.89 0.71
C SER A 57 -1.94 14.46 0.96
N SER A 58 -1.66 14.94 2.17
CA SER A 58 -0.32 15.43 2.47
C SER A 58 0.66 14.26 2.62
N ALA A 59 1.94 14.48 2.26
CA ALA A 59 2.98 13.47 2.48
C ALA A 59 3.14 13.12 3.98
N ALA A 60 2.85 14.07 4.87
CA ALA A 60 2.86 13.85 6.31
C ALA A 60 1.75 12.89 6.75
N ASP A 61 0.53 13.09 6.24
CA ASP A 61 -0.60 12.20 6.57
C ASP A 61 -0.38 10.79 6.01
N ILE A 62 0.14 10.68 4.77
CA ILE A 62 0.52 9.38 4.20
C ILE A 62 1.57 8.69 5.08
N GLY A 63 2.47 9.45 5.71
CA GLY A 63 3.32 8.93 6.78
C GLY A 63 4.32 7.87 6.34
N LEU A 64 4.92 8.00 5.16
CA LEU A 64 6.01 7.10 4.73
C LEU A 64 7.28 7.37 5.55
N GLN A 65 7.80 6.33 6.20
CA GLN A 65 9.13 6.35 6.79
C GLN A 65 10.20 6.29 5.68
N PRO A 66 11.45 6.71 5.97
CA PRO A 66 12.54 6.62 5.00
C PRO A 66 12.73 5.21 4.43
N LEU A 67 13.16 5.12 3.16
CA LEU A 67 13.45 3.85 2.50
C LEU A 67 14.51 3.08 3.30
N ALA A 68 14.13 1.92 3.83
CA ALA A 68 14.96 1.14 4.74
C ALA A 68 14.86 -0.35 4.45
N ASP A 69 15.78 -1.12 5.05
CA ASP A 69 15.66 -2.57 5.11
C ASP A 69 14.65 -2.93 6.20
N ASN A 70 13.39 -3.12 5.80
CA ASN A 70 12.30 -3.55 6.68
C ASN A 70 12.01 -5.05 6.53
N GLY A 71 12.99 -5.82 6.04
CA GLY A 71 12.84 -7.22 5.64
C GLY A 71 12.36 -7.38 4.20
N GLY A 72 12.59 -8.58 3.64
CA GLY A 72 12.23 -8.91 2.26
C GLY A 72 13.37 -8.75 1.24
N PRO A 73 13.09 -8.94 -0.06
CA PRO A 73 14.09 -8.90 -1.12
C PRO A 73 14.49 -7.47 -1.54
N THR A 74 13.71 -6.45 -1.20
CA THR A 74 13.94 -5.05 -1.54
C THR A 74 13.71 -4.14 -0.34
N ARG A 75 14.36 -2.96 -0.34
CA ARG A 75 14.04 -1.91 0.63
C ARG A 75 12.63 -1.39 0.39
N THR A 76 11.94 -1.00 1.46
CA THR A 76 10.56 -0.50 1.41
C THR A 76 10.41 0.75 2.28
N HIS A 77 9.36 1.54 2.03
CA HIS A 77 8.92 2.58 2.95
C HIS A 77 7.92 1.97 3.93
N ALA A 78 8.25 1.95 5.22
CA ALA A 78 7.32 1.54 6.25
C ALA A 78 6.28 2.65 6.51
N LEU A 79 5.10 2.27 7.03
CA LEU A 79 4.08 3.23 7.45
C LEU A 79 4.32 3.70 8.88
N ALA A 80 4.19 5.00 9.12
CA ALA A 80 4.14 5.57 10.46
C ALA A 80 2.92 5.02 11.24
N PRO A 81 2.96 4.99 12.59
CA PRO A 81 1.85 4.51 13.40
C PRO A 81 0.52 5.24 13.17
N ASP A 82 0.58 6.52 12.83
CA ASP A 82 -0.52 7.47 12.58
C ASP A 82 -0.83 7.68 11.09
N SER A 83 -0.21 6.91 10.19
CA SER A 83 -0.43 7.00 8.76
C SER A 83 -1.89 6.75 8.37
N ILE A 84 -2.45 7.62 7.53
CA ILE A 84 -3.79 7.43 6.95
C ILE A 84 -3.83 6.32 5.88
N ALA A 85 -2.68 5.75 5.50
CA ALA A 85 -2.61 4.61 4.59
C ALA A 85 -2.92 3.28 5.30
N VAL A 86 -2.88 3.27 6.64
CA VAL A 86 -3.21 2.08 7.44
C VAL A 86 -4.71 1.81 7.37
N ASN A 87 -5.10 0.58 7.05
CA ASN A 87 -6.50 0.16 6.86
C ASN A 87 -7.27 0.97 5.81
N MET A 88 -6.59 1.54 4.81
CA MET A 88 -7.20 2.30 3.72
C MET A 88 -7.69 1.41 2.56
N GLY A 89 -7.22 0.17 2.50
CA GLY A 89 -7.60 -0.84 1.53
C GLY A 89 -9.03 -1.37 1.75
N ASP A 90 -9.42 -2.35 0.95
CA ASP A 90 -10.61 -3.16 1.23
C ASP A 90 -10.28 -4.32 2.20
N PRO A 91 -11.30 -4.88 2.91
CA PRO A 91 -11.13 -6.01 3.81
C PRO A 91 -10.65 -7.30 3.15
N GLU A 92 -11.03 -7.52 1.89
CA GLU A 92 -10.67 -8.73 1.15
C GLU A 92 -9.27 -8.63 0.52
N CYS A 93 -8.63 -7.46 0.65
CA CYS A 93 -7.36 -7.17 -0.02
C CYS A 93 -7.43 -7.51 -1.51
N SER A 94 -8.55 -7.22 -2.17
CA SER A 94 -8.81 -7.66 -3.52
C SER A 94 -7.97 -6.87 -4.53
N ASN A 95 -7.69 -7.44 -5.70
CA ASN A 95 -7.28 -6.65 -6.86
C ASN A 95 -8.28 -6.83 -7.98
N TYR A 96 -8.32 -5.86 -8.89
CA TYR A 96 -9.25 -5.89 -10.03
C TYR A 96 -9.03 -7.08 -10.96
N ILE A 97 -7.79 -7.56 -11.07
CA ILE A 97 -7.34 -8.45 -12.15
C ILE A 97 -7.44 -9.94 -11.81
N TRP A 98 -7.58 -10.27 -10.53
CA TRP A 98 -7.51 -11.64 -10.07
C TRP A 98 -8.42 -11.83 -8.86
N GLU A 99 -9.33 -12.80 -8.94
CA GLU A 99 -10.09 -13.31 -7.78
C GLU A 99 -9.18 -13.85 -6.65
N GLY A 100 -7.86 -13.83 -6.82
CA GLY A 100 -6.88 -14.35 -5.86
C GLY A 100 -6.12 -13.30 -5.05
N GLY A 101 -6.63 -12.07 -4.92
CA GLY A 101 -6.25 -11.13 -3.87
C GLY A 101 -4.77 -10.68 -3.81
N LEU A 102 -4.53 -9.61 -3.06
CA LEU A 102 -3.21 -9.10 -2.68
C LEU A 102 -2.90 -9.62 -1.29
N PHE A 103 -2.63 -10.91 -1.16
CA PHE A 103 -2.43 -11.54 0.15
C PHE A 103 -1.05 -11.32 0.75
N HIS A 104 -0.11 -10.72 0.00
CA HIS A 104 1.23 -10.43 0.50
C HIS A 104 1.74 -9.06 0.04
N ASP A 105 2.49 -8.38 0.91
CA ASP A 105 3.22 -7.16 0.58
C ASP A 105 4.58 -7.44 -0.10
N GLN A 106 5.37 -6.41 -0.45
CA GLN A 106 6.65 -6.61 -1.13
C GLN A 106 7.69 -7.39 -0.31
N ARG A 107 7.48 -7.49 1.00
CA ARG A 107 8.34 -8.23 1.93
C ARG A 107 7.84 -9.66 2.12
N ASN A 108 6.83 -10.06 1.36
CA ASN A 108 6.12 -11.32 1.49
C ASN A 108 5.45 -11.49 2.87
N GLN A 109 5.03 -10.37 3.50
CA GLN A 109 4.22 -10.39 4.72
C GLN A 109 2.74 -10.47 4.39
N GLN A 110 1.97 -11.19 5.20
CA GLN A 110 0.54 -11.39 4.99
C GLN A 110 -0.25 -10.08 5.00
N ARG A 111 -1.30 -10.06 4.17
CA ARG A 111 -2.35 -9.05 4.08
C ARG A 111 -3.74 -9.67 4.31
N PRO A 112 -4.65 -9.02 5.08
CA PRO A 112 -4.36 -7.92 6.00
C PRO A 112 -3.27 -8.30 7.02
N GLY A 113 -2.58 -7.30 7.57
CA GLY A 113 -1.57 -7.52 8.59
C GLY A 113 -2.14 -8.14 9.87
N ILE A 114 -1.29 -8.82 10.64
CA ILE A 114 -1.68 -9.39 11.94
C ILE A 114 -2.29 -8.29 12.82
N GLY A 115 -3.46 -8.57 13.38
CA GLY A 115 -4.22 -7.62 14.21
C GLY A 115 -5.08 -6.63 13.43
N SER A 116 -5.16 -6.75 12.10
CA SER A 116 -6.05 -5.97 11.24
C SER A 116 -7.06 -6.86 10.48
N THR A 117 -8.17 -6.23 10.06
CA THR A 117 -9.19 -6.81 9.17
C THR A 117 -9.19 -6.14 7.79
N THR A 118 -8.29 -5.20 7.54
CA THR A 118 -8.30 -4.36 6.34
C THR A 118 -6.88 -4.14 5.87
N CYS A 119 -6.68 -4.20 4.55
CA CYS A 119 -5.38 -3.96 3.95
C CYS A 119 -4.90 -2.52 4.15
N ASP A 120 -3.59 -2.35 4.25
CA ASP A 120 -2.95 -1.04 4.11
C ASP A 120 -2.77 -0.71 2.61
N ALA A 121 -2.87 0.59 2.28
CA ALA A 121 -2.51 1.05 0.94
C ALA A 121 -0.99 1.11 0.76
N GLY A 122 -0.50 0.74 -0.41
CA GLY A 122 0.91 0.81 -0.81
C GLY A 122 1.63 -0.53 -0.74
N ALA A 123 2.97 -0.49 -0.81
CA ALA A 123 3.82 -1.68 -0.91
C ALA A 123 4.12 -2.40 0.42
N TYR A 124 3.71 -1.82 1.55
CA TYR A 124 4.04 -2.26 2.90
C TYR A 124 2.77 -2.49 3.71
N GLU A 125 2.65 -3.65 4.34
CA GLU A 125 1.54 -3.97 5.26
C GLU A 125 2.01 -3.95 6.72
N ARG A 126 1.42 -3.11 7.55
CA ARG A 126 1.78 -3.01 8.97
C ARG A 126 1.35 -4.25 9.74
N GLN A 127 2.33 -4.94 10.32
CA GLN A 127 2.07 -6.05 11.23
C GLN A 127 1.96 -5.52 12.66
N VAL A 128 0.79 -5.63 13.28
CA VAL A 128 0.61 -5.29 14.70
C VAL A 128 0.65 -6.59 15.48
N ILE A 129 1.83 -6.96 15.96
CA ILE A 129 1.99 -8.16 16.77
C ILE A 129 1.42 -7.86 18.17
N PRO A 130 0.36 -8.56 18.62
CA PRO A 130 -0.14 -8.42 19.99
C PRO A 130 0.97 -8.84 20.97
N VAL A 131 1.12 -8.08 22.06
CA VAL A 131 2.15 -8.35 23.09
C VAL A 131 2.04 -9.74 23.72
N ASP A 132 0.87 -10.37 23.65
CA ASP A 132 0.62 -11.72 24.19
C ASP A 132 1.15 -12.84 23.27
N GLN A 133 1.50 -12.55 22.02
CA GLN A 133 2.06 -13.53 21.06
C GLN A 133 3.59 -13.65 21.14
N ILE A 134 4.26 -12.71 21.83
CA ILE A 134 5.72 -12.74 22.05
C ILE A 134 6.14 -13.84 23.04
N PHE A 135 5.22 -14.33 23.86
CA PHE A 135 5.48 -15.38 24.86
C PHE A 135 4.75 -16.70 24.56
N SER A 136 4.04 -16.82 23.43
CA SER A 136 3.23 -18.02 23.16
C SER A 136 4.02 -19.19 22.59
N ASP A 137 5.24 -18.99 22.08
CA ASP A 137 5.98 -20.08 21.44
C ASP A 137 7.07 -20.72 22.31
N ARG A 138 7.79 -20.05 23.22
CA ARG A 138 8.92 -20.73 23.95
C ARG A 138 9.31 -20.16 25.31
N PHE A 139 8.65 -20.60 26.39
CA PHE A 139 9.31 -20.89 27.69
C PHE A 139 8.51 -21.95 28.48
N SER A 140 8.34 -23.15 27.92
CA SER A 140 8.21 -24.34 28.77
C SER A 140 9.60 -24.95 28.96
N SER A 141 10.22 -24.58 30.07
CA SER A 141 11.45 -25.18 30.64
C SER A 141 11.27 -26.68 30.99
N PRO A 142 12.38 -27.45 31.07
CA PRO A 142 12.43 -28.91 30.95
C PRO A 142 11.69 -29.73 32.00
#